data_AF-A0A8K1FW58-F1
#
_entry.id   AF-A0A8K1FW58-F1
#
_cell.length_a   1.000
_cell.length_b   1.000
_cell.length_c   1.000
_cell.angle_alpha   90.00
_cell.angle_beta   90.00
_cell.angle_gamma   90.00
#
_symmetry.space_group_name_H-M   'P 1'
#
loop_
_entity.id
_entity.type
_entity.pdbx_description
1 polymer ?
#
loop_
_entity_poly.entity_id
_entity_poly.type
_entity_poly.pdbx_seq_one_letter_code
_entity_poly.pdbx_strand_id
1 'polypeptide(L)' 'GPRRALLEQLGAALGPEPGLPESLVLVSAGEWQGQWVSELLQAQGVPVVGTVGGGELQAALGAVLTRIQRL' A
#
# COMPACT_ATOMS: atom_id res chain seq x y z
N GLY A 1 1.38 -11.01 11.79
CA GLY A 1 -0.01 -11.30 11.38
C GLY A 1 -0.42 -10.40 10.22
N PRO A 2 -1.45 -10.76 9.44
CA PRO A 2 -1.79 -10.09 8.17
C PRO A 2 -1.90 -8.56 8.29
N ARG A 3 -2.57 -8.08 9.34
CA ARG A 3 -2.70 -6.64 9.63
C ARG A 3 -1.37 -5.93 9.85
N ARG A 4 -0.40 -6.58 10.51
CA ARG A 4 0.94 -6.00 10.75
C ARG A 4 1.70 -5.85 9.44
N ALA A 5 1.64 -6.86 8.57
CA ALA A 5 2.30 -6.80 7.26
C ALA A 5 1.72 -5.67 6.39
N LEU A 6 0.40 -5.50 6.39
CA LEU A 6 -0.26 -4.38 5.70
C LEU A 6 0.21 -3.02 6.23
N LEU A 7 0.32 -2.85 7.55
CA LEU A 7 0.78 -1.61 8.16
C LEU A 7 2.25 -1.31 7.84
N GLU A 8 3.11 -2.33 7.81
CA GLU A 8 4.51 -2.20 7.40
C GLU A 8 4.62 -1.78 5.93
N GLN A 9 3.82 -2.38 5.03
CA GLN A 9 3.75 -1.97 3.62
C GLN A 9 3.23 -0.54 3.45
N LEU A 10 2.17 -0.17 4.16
CA LEU A 10 1.64 1.21 4.14
C LEU A 10 2.67 2.22 4.65
N GLY A 11 3.37 1.91 5.74
CA GLY A 11 4.42 2.78 6.26
C GLY A 11 5.55 3.00 5.25
N ALA A 12 6.02 1.92 4.61
CA ALA A 12 7.05 2.00 3.58
C ALA A 12 6.56 2.78 2.33
N ALA A 13 5.32 2.55 1.89
CA ALA A 13 4.78 3.15 0.67
C ALA A 13 4.38 4.63 0.86
N LEU A 14 3.87 5.02 2.03
CA LEU A 14 3.45 6.40 2.30
C LEU A 14 4.61 7.34 2.65
N GLY A 15 5.75 6.80 3.10
CA GLY A 15 6.92 7.60 3.46
C GLY A 15 6.70 8.49 4.71
N PRO A 16 7.63 9.42 4.96
CA PRO A 16 7.66 10.24 6.19
C PRO A 16 6.60 11.35 6.25
N GLU A 17 6.17 11.71 7.47
CA GLU A 17 5.33 12.90 7.73
C GLU A 17 6.11 14.23 7.71
N PRO A 18 5.50 15.35 7.24
CA PRO A 18 4.20 15.49 6.55
C PRO A 18 4.35 15.33 5.03
N GLY A 19 3.60 14.42 4.40
CA GLY A 19 3.73 14.15 2.96
C GLY A 19 2.94 12.94 2.46
N LEU A 20 2.80 12.83 1.15
CA LEU A 20 2.30 11.62 0.48
C LEU A 20 3.20 11.35 -0.72
N PRO A 21 3.36 10.09 -1.14
CA PRO A 21 3.99 9.80 -2.41
C PRO A 21 3.17 10.42 -3.54
N GLU A 22 3.83 10.75 -4.65
CA GLU A 22 3.16 11.27 -5.84
C GLU A 22 2.13 10.26 -6.39
N SER A 23 2.43 8.97 -6.27
CA SER A 23 1.52 7.89 -6.63
C SER A 23 1.64 6.71 -5.65
N LEU A 24 0.53 6.01 -5.45
CA LEU A 24 0.44 4.78 -4.68
C LEU A 24 -0.41 3.78 -5.46
N VAL A 25 0.13 2.57 -5.66
CA VAL A 25 -0.59 1.50 -6.37
C VAL A 25 -1.08 0.47 -5.36
N LEU A 26 -2.39 0.21 -5.38
CA LEU A 26 -2.98 -0.91 -4.66
C LEU A 26 -3.11 -2.10 -5.61
N VAL A 27 -2.49 -3.22 -5.25
CA VAL A 27 -2.51 -4.44 -6.07
C VAL A 27 -3.31 -5.50 -5.34
N SER A 28 -4.23 -6.17 -6.05
CA SER A 28 -4.87 -7.38 -5.54
C SER A 28 -3.86 -8.53 -5.58
N ALA A 29 -3.23 -8.81 -4.45
CA ALA A 29 -2.14 -9.79 -4.28
C ALA A 29 -2.62 -11.14 -3.71
N GLY A 30 -3.94 -11.40 -3.76
CA GLY A 30 -4.53 -12.67 -3.33
C GLY A 30 -4.12 -13.88 -4.17
N GLU A 31 -3.66 -13.63 -5.40
CA GLU A 31 -3.19 -14.64 -6.36
C GLU A 31 -1.77 -14.31 -6.84
N TRP A 32 -1.10 -15.30 -7.44
CA TRP A 32 0.31 -15.17 -7.85
C TRP A 32 0.56 -14.05 -8.86
N GLN A 33 -0.40 -13.76 -9.74
CA GLN A 33 -0.27 -12.68 -10.73
C GLN A 33 -0.14 -11.32 -10.05
N GLY A 34 -0.91 -11.09 -8.99
CA GLY A 34 -0.85 -9.85 -8.22
C GLY A 34 0.44 -9.70 -7.42
N GLN A 35 0.96 -10.81 -6.90
CA GLN A 35 2.26 -10.83 -6.22
C GLN A 35 3.37 -10.47 -7.21
N TRP A 36 3.39 -11.10 -8.38
CA TRP A 36 4.38 -10.81 -9.43
C TRP A 36 4.32 -9.36 -9.93
N VAL A 37 3.12 -8.81 -10.14
CA VAL A 37 2.97 -7.38 -10.51
C VAL A 37 3.47 -6.46 -9.39
N SER A 38 3.21 -6.80 -8.12
CA SER A 38 3.70 -6.02 -6.99
C SER A 38 5.22 -5.98 -6.93
N GLU A 39 5.87 -7.13 -7.14
CA GLU A 39 7.34 -7.24 -7.19
C GLU A 39 7.93 -6.41 -8.35
N LEU A 40 7.31 -6.48 -9.54
CA LEU A 40 7.75 -5.72 -10.71
C LEU A 40 7.67 -4.20 -10.49
N LEU A 41 6.58 -3.73 -9.88
CA LEU A 41 6.39 -2.31 -9.56
C LEU A 41 7.35 -1.85 -8.46
N GLN A 42 7.55 -2.66 -7.42
CA GLN A 42 8.53 -2.39 -6.36
C GLN A 42 9.96 -2.30 -6.92
N ALA A 43 10.33 -3.19 -7.86
CA ALA A 43 11.63 -3.16 -8.52
C ALA A 43 11.86 -1.88 -9.35
N GLN A 44 10.78 -1.20 -9.77
CA GLN A 44 10.83 0.10 -10.44
C GLN A 44 10.77 1.29 -9.47
N GLY A 45 10.74 1.04 -8.16
CA GLY A 45 10.63 2.08 -7.14
C GLY A 45 9.22 2.67 -7.00
N VAL A 46 8.20 2.02 -7.57
CA VAL A 46 6.81 2.46 -7.44
C VAL A 46 6.30 2.06 -6.05
N PRO A 47 5.70 2.98 -5.26
CA PRO A 47 5.08 2.63 -3.99
C PRO A 47 3.87 1.72 -4.21
N VAL A 48 3.91 0.53 -3.62
CA VAL A 48 2.89 -0.51 -3.77
C VAL A 48 2.42 -1.02 -2.42
N VAL A 49 1.12 -1.24 -2.29
CA VAL A 49 0.53 -2.00 -1.19
C VAL A 49 -0.27 -3.16 -1.77
N GLY A 50 0.09 -4.38 -1.37
CA GLY A 50 -0.64 -5.58 -1.71
C GLY A 50 -1.86 -5.75 -0.80
N THR A 51 -2.99 -6.11 -1.39
CA THR A 51 -4.23 -6.42 -0.66
C THR A 51 -4.76 -7.78 -1.09
N VAL A 52 -5.21 -8.61 -0.16
CA VAL A 52 -5.81 -9.93 -0.47
C VAL A 52 -7.34 -9.93 -0.36
N GLY A 53 -7.94 -8.81 0.05
CA GLY A 53 -9.39 -8.69 0.17
C GLY A 53 -9.86 -7.32 0.64
N GLY A 54 -11.19 -7.15 0.71
CA GLY A 54 -11.82 -5.85 0.97
C GLY A 54 -11.41 -5.19 2.30
N GLY A 55 -11.13 -5.96 3.34
CA GLY A 55 -10.71 -5.42 4.64
C GLY A 55 -9.36 -4.70 4.58
N GLU A 56 -8.40 -5.24 3.83
CA GLU A 56 -7.08 -4.62 3.65
C GLU A 56 -7.16 -3.41 2.73
N LEU A 57 -7.99 -3.47 1.68
CA LEU A 57 -8.28 -2.34 0.81
C LEU A 57 -8.84 -1.15 1.60
N GLN A 58 -9.84 -1.38 2.46
CA GLN A 58 -10.44 -0.34 3.29
C GLN A 58 -9.42 0.25 4.28
N ALA A 59 -8.58 -0.58 4.89
CA ALA A 59 -7.53 -0.12 5.80
C ALA A 59 -6.47 0.73 5.08
N ALA A 60 -6.05 0.34 3.87
CA ALA A 60 -5.12 1.12 3.06
C ALA A 60 -5.71 2.49 2.67
N LEU A 61 -6.95 2.51 2.18
CA LEU A 61 -7.64 3.76 1.83
C LEU A 61 -7.83 4.66 3.05
N GLY A 62 -8.21 4.10 4.20
CA GLY A 62 -8.36 4.85 5.44
C GLY A 62 -7.05 5.50 5.90
N ALA A 63 -5.91 4.81 5.76
CA ALA A 63 -4.60 5.36 6.08
C ALA A 63 -4.23 6.53 5.16
N VAL A 64 -4.45 6.38 3.84
CA VAL A 64 -4.22 7.46 2.86
C VAL A 64 -5.11 8.68 3.18
N LEU A 65 -6.41 8.48 3.38
CA LEU A 65 -7.34 9.56 3.70
C LEU A 65 -6.97 10.28 5.00
N THR A 66 -6.62 9.53 6.04
CA THR A 66 -6.14 10.10 7.31
C THR A 66 -4.91 10.98 7.10
N ARG A 67 -4.03 10.57 6.18
CA ARG A 67 -2.83 11.31 5.85
C ARG A 67 -3.14 12.62 5.14
N ILE A 68 -4.00 12.56 4.12
CA ILE A 68 -4.49 13.74 3.37
C ILE A 68 -5.10 14.76 4.33
N GLN A 69 -5.92 14.31 5.28
CA GLN A 69 -6.60 15.18 6.24
C GLN A 69 -5.65 15.88 7.24
N ARG A 70 -4.41 15.39 7.37
CA ARG A 70 -3.39 15.93 8.29
C ARG A 70 -2.31 16.76 7.59
N LEU A 71 -2.33 16.83 6.25
CA LEU A 71 -1.50 17.76 5.48
C LEU A 71 -1.98 19.19 5.72
#